data_AF-A0A0A9GAG1-F1
#
_entry.id   AF-A0A0A9GAG1-F1
#
_cell.length_a   1.000
_cell.length_b   1.000
_cell.length_c   1.000
_cell.angle_alpha   90.00
_cell.angle_beta   90.00
_cell.angle_gamma   90.00
#
_symmetry.space_group_name_H-M   'P 1'
#
loop_
_entity.id
_entity.type
_entity.pdbx_description
1 polymer ?
#
loop_
_entity_poly.entity_id
_entity_poly.type
_entity_poly.pdbx_seq_one_letter_code
_entity_poly.pdbx_strand_id
1 'polypeptide(L)'
;MYPFVSIGDDKPVVVVTHGDRLSIQQRAHVQNELAELLGIPLQQIFDIPGSDDYQTDLAVLDMLRYCIQRAEQNHPIKLNYLLEVHGRETLKNIVERLMGLNAVIEATVIFLCIIILLLRFSDKLLQS
;
A
#
# COMPACT_ATOMS: atom_id res chain seq x y z
N MET A 1 -12.96 12.27 6.29
CA MET A 1 -12.55 12.35 4.88
C MET A 1 -11.07 12.67 4.88
N TYR A 2 -10.22 11.65 5.04
CA TYR A 2 -8.78 11.80 4.87
C TYR A 2 -8.49 11.57 3.40
N PRO A 3 -7.89 12.52 2.69
CA PRO A 3 -7.51 12.26 1.31
C PRO A 3 -6.48 11.13 1.40
N PHE A 4 -6.74 10.05 0.68
CA PHE A 4 -5.72 9.10 0.31
C PHE A 4 -4.64 9.92 -0.40
N VAL A 5 -3.60 10.32 0.34
CA VAL A 5 -2.33 10.72 -0.26
C VAL A 5 -2.00 9.56 -1.17
N SER A 6 -1.98 9.81 -2.47
CA SER A 6 -1.81 8.78 -3.48
C SER A 6 -0.57 7.96 -3.12
N ILE A 7 -0.82 6.77 -2.61
CA ILE A 7 0.13 5.66 -2.65
C ILE A 7 0.45 5.53 -4.14
N GLY A 8 1.66 5.93 -4.55
CA GLY A 8 2.11 5.79 -5.93
C GLY A 8 2.30 7.12 -6.65
N ASP A 9 3.34 7.86 -6.29
CA ASP A 9 4.19 8.41 -7.34
C ASP A 9 5.37 7.44 -7.48
N ASP A 10 5.12 6.26 -8.05
CA ASP A 10 6.14 5.32 -8.59
C ASP A 10 6.75 5.88 -9.88
N LYS A 11 6.51 7.17 -10.16
CA LYS A 11 6.96 7.80 -11.38
C LYS A 11 8.49 7.91 -11.39
N PRO A 12 9.08 7.68 -12.56
CA PRO A 12 10.52 7.52 -12.70
C PRO A 12 11.24 8.83 -12.39
N VAL A 13 12.44 8.70 -11.84
CA VAL A 13 13.45 9.77 -11.93
C VAL A 13 13.96 9.77 -13.36
N VAL A 14 14.00 10.95 -13.98
CA VAL A 14 14.40 11.13 -15.38
C VAL A 14 15.74 11.84 -15.42
N VAL A 15 16.61 11.35 -16.29
CA VAL A 15 17.93 11.94 -16.53
C VAL A 15 17.96 12.48 -17.95
N VAL A 16 18.19 13.78 -18.06
CA VAL A 16 18.55 14.45 -19.30
C VAL A 16 20.07 14.48 -19.36
N THR A 17 20.66 13.73 -20.27
CA THR A 17 22.11 13.79 -20.50
C THR A 17 22.45 14.84 -21.54
N HIS A 18 23.64 15.42 -21.47
CA HIS A 18 24.14 16.38 -22.45
C HIS A 18 23.30 17.67 -22.56
N GLY A 19 22.56 18.04 -21.50
CA GLY A 19 21.79 19.29 -21.47
C GLY A 19 22.66 20.54 -21.54
N ASP A 20 23.96 20.43 -21.25
CA ASP A 20 24.97 21.47 -21.45
C ASP A 20 25.10 21.94 -22.90
N ARG A 21 24.65 21.14 -23.87
CA ARG A 21 24.59 21.52 -25.30
C ARG A 21 23.42 22.45 -25.64
N LEU A 22 22.48 22.61 -24.71
CA LEU A 22 21.30 23.46 -24.87
C LEU A 22 21.49 24.78 -24.13
N SER A 23 20.88 25.84 -24.64
CA SER A 23 20.79 27.11 -23.90
C SER A 23 19.94 26.92 -22.62
N ILE A 24 20.12 27.80 -21.63
CA ILE A 24 19.36 27.75 -20.37
C ILE A 24 17.84 27.74 -20.63
N GLN A 25 17.37 28.51 -21.61
CA GLN A 25 15.95 28.55 -21.98
C GLN A 25 15.47 27.23 -22.60
N GLN A 26 16.28 26.60 -23.45
CA GLN A 26 15.97 25.31 -24.04
C GLN A 26 15.95 24.20 -22.99
N ARG A 27 16.90 24.23 -22.03
CA ARG A 27 16.93 23.28 -20.90
C ARG A 27 15.66 23.38 -20.06
N ALA A 28 15.25 24.58 -19.69
CA ALA A 28 14.03 24.82 -18.92
C ALA A 28 12.79 24.36 -19.70
N HIS A 29 12.73 24.61 -21.01
CA HIS A 29 11.63 24.16 -21.85
C HIS A 29 11.53 22.63 -21.91
N VAL A 30 12.64 21.93 -22.14
CA VAL A 30 12.69 20.45 -22.15
C VAL A 30 12.28 19.87 -20.81
N GLN A 31 12.77 20.42 -19.69
CA GLN A 31 12.40 19.95 -18.36
C GLN A 31 10.90 20.13 -18.07
N ASN A 32 10.32 21.27 -18.47
CA ASN A 32 8.89 21.52 -18.32
C ASN A 32 8.04 20.57 -19.18
N GLU A 33 8.42 20.35 -20.44
CA GLU A 33 7.73 19.38 -21.30
C GLU A 33 7.83 17.97 -20.74
N LEU A 34 8.99 17.55 -20.24
CA LEU A 34 9.16 16.23 -19.62
C LEU A 34 8.33 16.07 -18.34
N ALA A 35 8.28 17.11 -17.51
CA ALA A 35 7.47 17.13 -16.30
C ALA A 35 5.98 16.97 -16.62
N GLU A 36 5.49 17.70 -17.64
CA GLU A 36 4.11 17.62 -18.10
C GLU A 36 3.81 16.25 -18.72
N LEU A 37 4.65 15.80 -19.65
CA LEU A 37 4.46 14.57 -20.41
C LEU A 37 4.44 13.32 -19.51
N LEU A 38 5.34 13.26 -18.54
CA LEU A 38 5.48 12.12 -17.64
C LEU A 38 4.68 12.29 -16.35
N GLY A 39 4.09 13.48 -16.15
CA GLY A 39 3.38 13.84 -14.94
C GLY A 39 4.27 13.84 -13.69
N ILE A 40 5.57 14.11 -13.84
CA ILE A 40 6.54 14.10 -12.73
C ILE A 40 6.87 15.51 -12.26
N PRO A 41 7.16 15.69 -10.95
CA PRO A 41 7.66 16.96 -10.46
C PRO A 41 9.06 17.25 -11.01
N LEU A 42 9.37 18.53 -11.24
CA LEU A 42 10.67 18.98 -11.78
C LEU A 42 11.86 18.49 -10.95
N GLN A 43 11.69 18.28 -9.64
CA GLN A 43 12.71 17.76 -8.74
C GLN A 43 13.13 16.31 -9.05
N GLN A 44 12.35 15.58 -9.86
CA GLN A 44 12.66 14.24 -10.34
C GLN A 44 13.37 14.25 -11.70
N ILE A 45 13.66 15.42 -12.27
CA ILE A 45 14.37 15.57 -13.54
C ILE A 45 15.77 16.09 -13.25
N PHE A 46 16.77 15.25 -13.51
CA PHE A 46 18.18 15.59 -13.34
C PHE A 46 18.80 15.88 -14.70
N ASP A 47 19.59 16.93 -14.76
CA ASP A 47 20.30 17.31 -15.96
C ASP A 47 21.80 17.10 -15.73
N ILE A 48 22.32 16.07 -16.39
CA ILE A 48 23.70 15.61 -16.23
C ILE A 48 24.48 16.02 -17.47
N PRO A 49 25.49 16.90 -17.33
CA PRO A 49 26.34 17.31 -18.44
C PRO A 49 27.04 16.12 -19.10
N GLY A 50 27.36 16.26 -20.38
CA GLY A 50 28.13 15.24 -21.11
C GLY A 50 29.65 15.34 -20.91
N SER A 51 30.14 16.23 -20.05
CA SER A 51 31.56 16.41 -19.75
C SER A 51 32.04 15.39 -18.71
N ASP A 52 33.31 15.00 -18.80
CA ASP A 52 33.97 14.17 -17.78
C ASP A 52 34.67 15.08 -16.75
N ASP A 53 33.87 15.88 -16.05
CA ASP A 53 34.34 16.84 -15.07
C ASP A 53 33.67 16.64 -13.70
N TYR A 54 34.22 17.34 -12.71
CA TYR A 54 33.73 17.29 -11.33
C TYR A 54 32.25 17.72 -11.20
N GLN A 55 31.73 18.56 -12.11
CA GLN A 55 30.32 18.98 -12.07
C GLN A 55 29.39 17.84 -12.48
N THR A 56 29.79 17.04 -13.47
CA THR A 56 29.07 15.82 -13.85
C THR A 56 29.02 14.82 -12.71
N ASP A 57 30.15 14.57 -12.05
CA ASP A 57 30.21 13.68 -10.88
C ASP A 57 29.28 14.16 -9.76
N LEU A 58 29.26 15.46 -9.49
CA LEU A 58 28.41 16.05 -8.46
C LEU A 58 26.92 15.92 -8.81
N ALA A 59 26.54 16.15 -10.06
CA ALA A 59 25.18 15.97 -10.54
C ALA A 59 24.70 14.51 -10.43
N VAL A 60 25.59 13.55 -10.74
CA VAL A 60 25.32 12.12 -10.57
C VAL A 60 25.15 11.78 -9.09
N LEU A 61 26.03 12.28 -8.21
CA LEU A 61 25.95 12.05 -6.77
C LEU A 61 24.67 12.62 -6.17
N ASP A 62 24.26 13.82 -6.57
CA ASP A 62 23.01 14.43 -6.11
C ASP A 62 21.78 13.61 -6.55
N MET A 63 21.78 13.13 -7.79
CA MET A 63 20.74 12.22 -8.29
C MET A 63 20.69 10.93 -7.47
N LEU A 64 21.84 10.27 -7.26
CA LEU A 64 21.90 9.02 -6.49
C LEU A 64 21.41 9.22 -5.06
N ARG A 65 21.84 10.32 -4.41
CA ARG A 65 21.40 10.67 -3.06
C ARG A 65 19.88 10.88 -3.01
N TYR A 66 19.31 11.59 -3.99
CA TYR A 66 17.87 11.78 -4.09
C TYR A 66 17.12 10.44 -4.22
N CYS A 67 17.58 9.56 -5.12
CA CYS A 67 16.99 8.24 -5.34
C CYS A 67 17.00 7.38 -4.06
N ILE A 68 18.12 7.37 -3.32
CA ILE A 68 18.24 6.62 -2.07
C ILE A 68 17.27 7.17 -1.02
N GLN A 69 17.26 8.49 -0.81
CA GLN A 69 16.36 9.13 0.16
C GLN A 69 14.89 8.86 -0.15
N ARG A 70 14.50 8.92 -1.43
CA ARG A 70 13.14 8.62 -1.86
C ARG A 70 12.78 7.15 -1.67
N ALA A 71 13.71 6.24 -1.98
CA ALA A 71 13.52 4.80 -1.76
C ALA A 71 13.31 4.51 -0.26
N GLU A 72 14.14 5.09 0.61
CA GLU A 72 14.02 4.96 2.06
C GLU A 72 12.71 5.53 2.61
N GLN A 73 12.15 6.60 2.03
CA GLN A 73 10.87 7.15 2.46
C GLN A 73 9.67 6.33 1.99
N ASN A 74 9.75 5.71 0.81
CA ASN A 74 8.68 4.87 0.27
C ASN A 74 8.64 3.47 0.91
N HIS A 75 9.78 2.93 1.35
CA HIS A 75 9.87 1.62 1.99
C HIS A 75 9.05 1.45 3.30
N PRO A 76 9.13 2.36 4.29
CA PRO A 76 8.41 2.24 5.57
C PRO A 76 6.89 2.42 5.40
N ILE A 77 6.47 3.22 4.42
CA ILE A 77 5.04 3.42 4.11
C ILE A 77 4.43 2.12 3.57
N LYS A 78 5.14 1.42 2.69
CA LYS A 78 4.68 0.14 2.14
C LYS A 78 4.57 -0.95 3.20
N LEU A 79 5.51 -0.99 4.15
CA LEU A 79 5.48 -1.95 5.26
C LEU A 79 4.33 -1.68 6.23
N ASN A 80 4.11 -0.41 6.62
CA ASN A 80 3.00 -0.05 7.51
C ASN A 80 1.63 -0.32 6.87
N TYR A 81 1.48 -0.02 5.57
CA TYR A 81 0.26 -0.33 4.84
C TYR A 81 -0.02 -1.83 4.79
N LEU A 82 1.00 -2.64 4.53
CA LEU A 82 0.88 -4.11 4.50
C LEU A 82 0.49 -4.64 5.88
N LEU A 83 1.10 -4.13 6.95
CA LEU A 83 0.74 -4.50 8.32
C LEU A 83 -0.68 -4.09 8.69
N GLU A 84 -1.14 -2.90 8.28
CA GLU A 84 -2.50 -2.44 8.57
C GLU A 84 -3.56 -3.26 7.83
N VAL A 85 -3.35 -3.52 6.53
CA VAL A 85 -4.25 -4.33 5.71
C VAL A 85 -4.32 -5.75 6.22
N HIS A 86 -3.16 -6.38 6.46
CA HIS A 86 -3.08 -7.74 6.96
C HIS A 86 -3.69 -7.87 8.37
N GLY A 87 -3.51 -6.86 9.23
CA GLY A 87 -4.15 -6.79 10.54
C GLY A 87 -5.67 -6.76 10.44
N ARG A 88 -6.23 -5.94 9.54
CA ARG A 88 -7.69 -5.87 9.32
C ARG A 88 -8.27 -7.16 8.77
N GLU A 89 -7.60 -7.79 7.81
CA GLU A 89 -8.02 -9.08 7.24
C GLU A 89 -8.01 -10.19 8.30
N THR A 90 -6.97 -10.23 9.13
CA THR A 90 -6.85 -11.19 10.23
C THR A 90 -7.96 -11.01 11.24
N LEU A 91 -8.25 -9.76 11.65
CA LEU A 91 -9.36 -9.46 12.56
C LEU A 91 -10.71 -9.86 11.97
N LYS A 92 -10.95 -9.56 10.70
CA LYS A 92 -12.19 -9.94 10.01
C LYS A 92 -12.39 -11.46 10.00
N ASN A 93 -11.35 -12.21 9.65
CA ASN A 93 -11.38 -13.67 9.66
C ASN A 93 -11.65 -14.24 11.06
N ILE A 94 -11.09 -13.64 12.12
CA ILE A 94 -11.34 -14.06 13.51
C ILE A 94 -12.81 -13.80 13.90
N VAL A 95 -13.34 -12.63 13.56
CA VAL A 95 -14.73 -12.26 13.86
C VAL A 95 -15.72 -13.18 13.14
N GLU A 96 -15.48 -13.49 11.87
CA GLU A 96 -16.32 -14.43 11.10
C GLU A 96 -16.32 -15.84 11.73
N ARG A 97 -15.14 -16.34 12.15
CA ARG A 97 -15.06 -17.63 12.85
C ARG A 97 -15.78 -17.62 14.19
N LEU A 98 -15.69 -16.53 14.95
CA LEU A 98 -16.37 -16.39 16.24
C LEU A 98 -17.90 -16.37 16.06
N MET A 99 -18.41 -15.66 15.06
CA MET A 99 -19.84 -15.69 14.72
C MET A 99 -20.30 -17.09 14.34
N GLY A 100 -19.51 -17.83 13.55
CA GLY A 100 -19.80 -19.22 13.20
C GLY A 100 -19.85 -20.14 14.43
N LEU A 101 -18.88 -20.01 15.34
CA LEU A 101 -18.87 -20.78 16.59
C LEU A 101 -20.08 -20.47 17.47
N ASN A 102 -20.46 -19.20 17.60
CA ASN A 102 -21.63 -18.81 18.39
C ASN A 102 -22.91 -19.46 17.85
N ALA A 103 -23.11 -19.45 16.53
CA ALA A 103 -24.26 -20.08 15.88
C ALA A 103 -24.29 -21.61 16.11
N VAL A 104 -23.14 -22.27 16.05
CA VAL A 104 -23.03 -23.72 16.32
C VAL A 104 -23.37 -24.05 17.77
N ILE A 105 -22.88 -23.26 18.72
CA ILE A 105 -23.18 -23.44 20.14
C ILE A 105 -24.69 -23.28 20.38
N GLU A 106 -25.30 -22.22 19.83
CA GLU A 106 -26.73 -21.96 19.96
C GLU A 106 -27.58 -23.10 19.38
N ALA A 107 -27.27 -23.57 18.17
CA ALA A 107 -27.95 -24.71 17.55
C ALA A 107 -27.82 -25.99 18.38
N THR A 108 -26.64 -26.24 18.96
CA THR A 108 -26.39 -27.42 19.80
C THR A 108 -27.21 -27.38 21.09
N VAL A 109 -27.32 -26.22 21.73
CA VAL A 109 -28.14 -26.03 22.93
C VAL A 109 -29.63 -26.24 22.62
N ILE A 110 -30.12 -25.66 21.53
CA ILE A 110 -31.52 -25.83 21.09
C ILE A 110 -31.83 -27.31 20.83
N PHE A 111 -30.94 -28.01 20.12
CA PHE A 111 -31.09 -29.43 19.84
C PHE A 111 -31.15 -30.26 21.13
N LEU A 112 -30.26 -30.00 22.10
CA LEU A 112 -30.25 -30.69 23.38
C LEU A 112 -31.56 -30.46 24.16
N CYS A 113 -32.07 -29.23 24.17
CA CYS A 113 -33.35 -28.89 24.80
C CYS A 113 -34.52 -29.66 24.20
N ILE A 114 -34.57 -29.81 22.87
CA ILE A 114 -35.61 -30.59 22.18
C ILE A 114 -35.55 -32.05 22.60
N ILE A 115 -34.35 -32.66 22.64
CA ILE A 115 -34.18 -34.05 23.07
C ILE A 115 -34.67 -34.25 24.51
N ILE A 116 -34.31 -33.35 25.43
CA ILE A 116 -34.75 -33.41 26.84
C ILE A 116 -36.27 -33.33 26.95
N LEU A 117 -36.92 -32.46 26.17
CA LEU A 117 -38.38 -32.32 26.16
C LEU A 117 -39.07 -33.59 25.61
N LEU A 118 -38.55 -34.18 24.53
CA LEU A 118 -39.08 -35.41 23.95
C LEU A 118 -38.93 -36.61 24.90
N LEU A 119 -37.79 -36.73 25.60
CA LEU A 119 -37.58 -37.75 26.62
C LEU A 119 -38.59 -37.59 27.76
N ARG A 120 -38.74 -36.37 28.31
CA ARG A 120 -39.72 -36.10 29.37
C ARG A 120 -41.16 -36.38 28.93
N PHE A 121 -41.51 -36.08 27.69
CA PHE A 121 -42.85 -36.35 27.16
C PHE A 121 -43.10 -37.86 27.04
N SER A 122 -42.10 -38.60 26.56
CA SER A 122 -42.16 -40.06 26.46
C SER A 122 -42.32 -40.72 27.83
N ASP A 123 -41.57 -40.26 28.84
CA ASP A 123 -41.69 -40.76 30.22
C ASP A 123 -43.09 -40.52 30.79
N LYS A 124 -43.69 -39.36 30.51
CA LYS A 124 -45.06 -39.04 30.94
C LYS A 124 -46.12 -39.87 30.22
N LEU A 125 -45.92 -40.21 28.95
CA LEU A 125 -46.82 -41.11 28.23
C LEU A 125 -46.70 -42.56 28.71
N LEU A 126 -45.51 -43.01 29.13
CA LEU A 126 -45.31 -44.36 29.65
C LEU A 126 -45.87 -44.57 31.07
N GLN A 127 -46.09 -43.48 31.81
CA GLN A 127 -46.66 -43.47 33.17
C GLN A 127 -48.18 -43.20 33.20
N SER A 128 -48.81 -42.96 32.05
CA SER A 128 -50.27 -42.80 31.91
C SER A 128 -50.93 -44.07 31.39
#